data_AF-A0A940YPP3-F1
#
_entry.id   AF-A0A940YPP3-F1
#
_cell.length_a   1.000
_cell.length_b   1.000
_cell.length_c   1.000
_cell.angle_alpha   90.00
_cell.angle_beta   90.00
_cell.angle_gamma   90.00
#
_symmetry.space_group_name_H-M   'P 1'
#
loop_
_entity.id
_entity.type
_entity.pdbx_description
1 polymer ?
#
loop_
_entity_poly.entity_id
_entity_poly.type
_entity_poly.pdbx_seq_one_letter_code
_entity_poly.pdbx_strand_id
1 'polypeptide(L)' 'MTARELTWFKSSYSGTQGDDCIEVAVTPATVHIRDSKDTTRPDLTVRRDGWTHFVRFATGR' A
#
# COMPACT_ATOMS: atom_id res chain seq x y z
N MET A 1 -6.16 21.33 5.30
CA MET A 1 -5.34 20.15 5.62
C MET A 1 -4.58 19.78 4.36
N THR A 2 -3.27 20.03 4.32
CA THR A 2 -2.45 19.59 3.19
C THR A 2 -2.20 18.10 3.37
N ALA A 3 -2.94 17.26 2.66
CA ALA A 3 -2.52 15.88 2.49
C ALA A 3 -1.11 15.94 1.90
N ARG A 4 -0.12 15.35 2.58
CA ARG A 4 1.18 15.14 1.94
C ARG A 4 0.90 14.35 0.67
N GLU A 5 1.34 14.87 -0.47
CA GLU A 5 1.14 14.22 -1.75
C GLU A 5 1.82 12.85 -1.69
N LEU A 6 1.02 11.79 -1.61
CA LEU A 6 1.50 10.42 -1.53
C LEU A 6 1.91 9.97 -2.94
N THR A 7 3.15 9.53 -3.08
CA THR A 7 3.63 8.94 -4.33
C THR A 7 3.23 7.47 -4.37
N TRP A 8 2.13 7.19 -5.08
CA TRP A 8 1.59 5.85 -5.25
C TRP A 8 2.32 5.09 -6.36
N PHE A 9 2.63 3.82 -6.11
CA PHE A 9 3.05 2.88 -7.14
C PHE A 9 2.17 1.63 -7.12
N LYS A 10 1.89 1.10 -8.30
CA LYS A 10 1.06 -0.08 -8.47
C LYS A 10 1.90 -1.34 -8.24
N SER A 11 1.32 -2.32 -7.55
CA SER A 11 1.96 -3.64 -7.41
C SER A 11 2.14 -4.30 -8.78
N SER A 12 3.25 -5.00 -8.97
CA SER A 12 3.49 -5.80 -10.18
C SER A 12 2.58 -7.02 -10.30
N TYR A 13 1.95 -7.42 -9.18
CA TYR A 13 0.93 -8.47 -9.16
C TYR A 13 -0.46 -7.95 -9.57
N SER A 14 -0.62 -6.63 -9.69
CA SER A 14 -1.85 -6.00 -10.18
C SER A 14 -1.97 -6.11 -11.69
N GLY A 15 -2.48 -7.25 -12.15
CA GLY A 15 -2.65 -7.61 -13.55
C GLY A 15 -3.91 -7.02 -14.22
N THR A 16 -4.03 -7.23 -15.53
CA THR A 16 -5.17 -6.80 -16.36
C THR A 16 -6.31 -7.81 -16.42
N GLN A 17 -6.09 -9.05 -15.98
CA GLN A 17 -7.05 -10.15 -16.08
C GLN A 17 -7.99 -10.30 -14.86
N GLY A 18 -8.05 -9.29 -13.98
CA GLY A 18 -9.02 -9.25 -12.88
C GLY A 18 -8.43 -9.40 -11.48
N ASP A 19 -7.19 -9.89 -11.36
CA ASP A 19 -6.54 -10.17 -10.08
C ASP A 19 -5.90 -8.94 -9.41
N ASP A 20 -5.92 -8.98 -8.07
CA ASP A 20 -5.33 -8.10 -7.06
C ASP A 20 -5.02 -6.66 -7.47
N CYS A 21 -5.89 -5.70 -7.16
CA CYS A 21 -5.71 -4.30 -7.56
C CYS A 21 -5.17 -3.44 -6.42
N ILE A 22 -3.86 -3.54 -6.15
CA ILE A 22 -3.24 -2.81 -5.05
C ILE A 22 -2.27 -1.72 -5.54
N GLU A 23 -2.39 -0.54 -4.92
CA GLU A 23 -1.41 0.54 -4.94
C GLU A 23 -0.86 0.78 -3.54
N VAL A 24 0.44 1.10 -3.46
CA VAL A 24 1.15 1.36 -2.22
C VAL A 24 1.86 2.71 -2.30
N ALA A 25 1.84 3.48 -1.21
CA ALA A 25 2.68 4.66 -1.03
C ALA A 25 3.46 4.54 0.28
N VAL A 26 4.77 4.78 0.21
CA VAL A 26 5.67 4.68 1.36
C VAL A 26 6.10 6.07 1.78
N THR A 27 5.86 6.42 3.04
CA THR A 27 6.37 7.65 3.67
C THR A 27 7.45 7.28 4.69
N PRO A 28 8.16 8.27 5.28
CA PRO A 28 9.10 7.98 6.35
C PRO A 28 8.48 7.27 7.56
N ALA A 29 7.20 7.52 7.87
CA ALA A 29 6.54 7.03 9.08
C ALA A 29 5.49 5.93 8.83
N THR A 30 4.90 5.90 7.64
CA THR A 30 3.73 5.07 7.33
C THR A 30 3.84 4.42 5.95
N VAL A 31 3.13 3.31 5.79
CA VAL A 31 2.83 2.67 4.52
C VAL A 31 1.32 2.77 4.32
N HIS A 32 0.94 3.29 3.16
CA HIS A 32 -0.45 3.43 2.74
C HIS A 32 -0.74 2.38 1.68
N ILE A 33 -1.87 1.68 1.79
CA ILE A 33 -2.29 0.63 0.88
C ILE A 33 -3.73 0.92 0.47
N ARG A 34 -4.02 0.95 -0.83
CA ARG A 34 -5.38 1.15 -1.34
C ARG A 34 -5.71 0.25 -2.51
N ASP A 35 -7.01 0.12 -2.75
CA ASP A 35 -7.54 -0.51 -3.96
C ASP A 35 -7.34 0.44 -5.15
N SER A 36 -6.64 -0.02 -6.19
CA SER A 36 -6.43 0.76 -7.42
C SER A 36 -7.72 1.00 -8.20
N LYS A 37 -8.75 0.16 -8.03
CA LYS A 37 -10.05 0.24 -8.72
C LYS A 37 -11.01 1.20 -8.02
N ASP A 38 -10.84 1.45 -6.73
CA ASP A 38 -11.69 2.36 -5.96
C ASP A 38 -10.87 3.25 -5.03
N THR A 39 -10.31 4.31 -5.61
CA THR A 39 -9.49 5.31 -4.89
C THR A 39 -10.33 6.29 -4.07
N THR A 40 -11.66 6.17 -4.10
CA THR A 40 -12.56 7.00 -3.28
C THR A 40 -12.68 6.47 -1.85
N ARG A 41 -12.34 5.19 -1.64
CA ARG A 41 -12.30 4.58 -0.31
C ARG A 41 -11.06 5.02 0.47
N PRO A 42 -11.14 5.09 1.80
CA PRO A 42 -9.96 5.33 2.64
C PRO A 42 -8.89 4.27 2.41
N ASP A 43 -7.63 4.69 2.36
CA ASP A 43 -6.51 3.77 2.36
C ASP A 43 -6.28 3.14 3.74
N LEU A 44 -5.73 1.93 3.75
CA LEU A 44 -5.18 1.32 4.95
C LEU A 44 -3.83 1.96 5.24
N THR A 45 -3.71 2.65 6.37
CA THR A 45 -2.45 3.21 6.86
C THR A 45 -1.85 2.34 7.96
N VAL A 46 -0.60 1.89 7.75
CA VAL A 46 0.16 1.09 8.71
C VAL A 46 1.44 1.83 9.09
N ARG A 47 1.84 1.78 10.36
CA ARG A 47 3.16 2.31 10.77
C ARG A 47 4.29 1.49 10.13
N ARG A 48 5.39 2.15 9.78
CA ARG A 48 6.50 1.54 9.01
C ARG A 48 7.20 0.38 9.72
N ASP A 49 7.28 0.43 11.05
CA ASP A 49 7.79 -0.66 11.89
C ASP A 49 6.86 -1.88 11.85
N GLY A 50 5.55 -1.66 12.00
CA GLY A 50 4.53 -2.70 11.85
C GLY A 50 4.55 -3.36 10.48
N TRP A 51 4.66 -2.56 9.40
CA TRP A 51 4.78 -3.07 8.04
C TRP A 51 6.02 -3.95 7.85
N THR A 52 7.16 -3.54 8.40
CA THR A 52 8.41 -4.32 8.34
C THR A 52 8.26 -5.67 9.03
N HIS A 53 7.63 -5.69 10.21
CA HIS A 53 7.35 -6.94 10.92
C HIS A 53 6.41 -7.85 10.14
N PHE A 54 5.34 -7.28 9.58
CA PHE A 54 4.39 -8.01 8.73
C PHE A 54 5.05 -8.65 7.51
N VAL A 55 5.90 -7.91 6.78
CA VAL A 55 6.58 -8.44 5.59
C VAL A 55 7.53 -9.58 5.95
N ARG A 56 8.28 -9.46 7.05
CA ARG A 56 9.15 -10.54 7.56
C ARG A 56 8.36 -11.81 7.82
N PHE A 57 7.28 -11.68 8.60
CA PHE A 57 6.33 -12.77 8.86
C PHE A 57 5.78 -13.38 7.57
N ALA A 58 5.27 -12.56 6.64
CA ALA A 58 4.62 -13.02 5.42
C ALA A 58 5.59 -13.68 4.41
N THR A 59 6.87 -13.31 4.44
CA THR A 59 7.90 -13.86 3.53
C THR A 59 8.70 -15.00 4.14
N GLY A 60 8.39 -15.43 5.38
CA GLY A 60 9.11 -16.47 6.09
C GLY A 60 10.58 -16.10 6.38
N ARG A 61 10.87 -14.81 6.55
CA ARG A 61 12.21 -14.25 6.82
C ARG A 61 12.30 -13.62 8.21
#